data_AF-A0A0B3ANG1-F1
#
_entry.id   AF-A0A0B3ANG1-F1
#
_cell.length_a   1.000
_cell.length_b   1.000
_cell.length_c   1.000
_cell.angle_alpha   90.00
_cell.angle_beta   90.00
_cell.angle_gamma   90.00
#
_symmetry.space_group_name_H-M   'P 1'
#
loop_
_entity.id
_entity.type
_entity.pdbx_description
1 polymer ?
#
loop_
_entity_poly.entity_id
_entity_poly.type
_entity_poly.pdbx_seq_one_letter_code
_entity_poly.pdbx_strand_id
1 'polypeptide(L)'
;MPSERTPEVKARHNKINPKLISAGWDIQDYKTANVHNSKGVAVEYFQMGKGVGEADYILFVNGVAVGVVEAKKEGVTLIGKETQTKGYAEGFPENYRHITLPLPFIYESNGNEVRFTNLWDPKPRSREVFNFHKPETFEEWIKHPKDSLRNRLTKIPCVDNKKLRKVQEEAINNLLSSLAKDSPRSLVQMATGSGKTLMAVNLCNELIEKGKAKRILFLVDRFNLGEQTEQEFQNFEVPGDGRKFTELHNVHLLRSNKIKDSDKVCIATIQRVYSMISGKELDVTEEQKSGFEQKFSSKPVEVKYNANLPIEEFDFIIVDECHRSIYNLWMQVLDYFDAHLIGLTATPSSSTIGFFKSNLVMEYGH
;
A
#
# COMPACT_ATOMS: atom_id res chain seq x y z
N MET A 1 11.06 -43.72 -3.34
CA MET A 1 11.80 -42.44 -3.32
C MET A 1 10.78 -41.33 -3.51
N PRO A 2 10.76 -40.23 -2.74
CA PRO A 2 9.85 -39.15 -3.04
C PRO A 2 10.31 -38.52 -4.36
N SER A 3 9.46 -38.59 -5.38
CA SER A 3 9.66 -37.97 -6.69
C SER A 3 10.08 -36.52 -6.50
N GLU A 4 11.14 -36.08 -7.18
CA GLU A 4 11.54 -34.67 -7.17
C GLU A 4 10.34 -33.78 -7.51
N ARG A 5 9.88 -33.00 -6.53
CA ARG A 5 8.81 -32.02 -6.74
C ARG A 5 9.22 -31.07 -7.87
N THR A 6 8.31 -30.80 -8.80
CA THR A 6 8.57 -29.87 -9.91
C THR A 6 8.99 -28.50 -9.36
N PRO A 7 9.76 -27.68 -10.11
CA PRO A 7 10.19 -26.35 -9.67
C PRO A 7 9.02 -25.46 -9.20
N GLU A 8 7.85 -25.64 -9.81
CA GLU A 8 6.62 -24.95 -9.45
C GLU A 8 6.05 -25.39 -8.09
N VAL A 9 6.02 -26.69 -7.81
CA VAL A 9 5.64 -27.21 -6.49
C VAL A 9 6.64 -26.78 -5.41
N LYS A 10 7.94 -26.67 -5.75
CA LYS A 10 8.95 -26.12 -4.83
C LYS A 10 8.72 -24.64 -4.55
N ALA A 11 8.46 -23.81 -5.57
CA ALA A 11 8.16 -22.38 -5.39
C ALA A 11 6.89 -22.19 -4.54
N ARG A 12 5.85 -22.97 -4.83
CA ARG A 12 4.58 -23.01 -4.10
C ARG A 12 4.77 -23.30 -2.61
N HIS A 13 5.35 -24.45 -2.28
CA HIS A 13 5.47 -24.90 -0.89
C HIS A 13 6.57 -24.18 -0.09
N ASN A 14 7.69 -23.81 -0.71
CA ASN A 14 8.82 -23.23 0.03
C ASN A 14 8.82 -21.70 0.09
N LYS A 15 8.06 -21.02 -0.78
CA LYS A 15 8.09 -19.54 -0.87
C LYS A 15 6.69 -18.91 -0.80
N ILE A 16 5.72 -19.42 -1.56
CA ILE A 16 4.35 -18.87 -1.58
C ILE A 16 3.59 -19.22 -0.30
N ASN A 17 3.61 -20.50 0.13
CA ASN A 17 2.92 -20.94 1.35
C ASN A 17 3.36 -20.13 2.60
N PRO A 18 4.67 -19.95 2.89
CA PRO A 18 5.09 -19.12 4.01
C PRO A 18 4.57 -17.67 3.95
N LYS A 19 4.52 -17.08 2.75
CA LYS A 19 4.00 -15.72 2.53
C LYS A 19 2.49 -15.65 2.82
N LEU A 20 1.69 -16.57 2.28
CA LEU A 20 0.25 -16.68 2.58
C LEU A 20 -0.02 -16.92 4.08
N ILE A 21 0.69 -17.88 4.70
CA ILE A 21 0.55 -18.19 6.13
C ILE A 21 0.90 -16.97 6.98
N SER A 22 1.99 -16.26 6.66
CA SER A 22 2.38 -15.05 7.39
C SER A 22 1.32 -13.94 7.32
N ALA A 23 0.59 -13.86 6.22
CA ALA A 23 -0.54 -12.94 6.03
C ALA A 23 -1.87 -13.46 6.65
N GLY A 24 -1.85 -14.59 7.36
CA GLY A 24 -3.01 -15.11 8.08
C GLY A 24 -3.91 -16.04 7.28
N TRP A 25 -3.47 -16.53 6.12
CA TRP A 25 -4.22 -17.52 5.34
C TRP A 25 -4.00 -18.94 5.85
N ASP A 26 -5.09 -19.66 6.08
CA ASP A 26 -5.10 -21.09 6.36
C ASP A 26 -5.06 -21.88 5.04
N ILE A 27 -3.97 -22.59 4.77
CA ILE A 27 -3.77 -23.29 3.50
C ILE A 27 -4.31 -24.72 3.62
N GLN A 28 -5.19 -25.12 2.70
CA GLN A 28 -5.84 -26.43 2.73
C GLN A 28 -5.86 -27.08 1.35
N ASP A 29 -5.72 -28.41 1.29
CA ASP A 29 -5.86 -29.17 0.04
C ASP A 29 -7.33 -29.23 -0.40
N TYR A 30 -7.59 -29.02 -1.69
CA TYR A 30 -8.93 -29.04 -2.28
C TYR A 30 -9.80 -30.24 -1.85
N LYS A 31 -9.23 -31.44 -1.69
CA LYS A 31 -10.01 -32.65 -1.39
C LYS A 31 -10.53 -32.70 0.03
N THR A 32 -9.89 -31.98 0.95
CA THR A 32 -10.22 -32.00 2.38
C THR A 32 -10.60 -30.61 2.91
N ALA A 33 -10.65 -29.60 2.05
CA ALA A 33 -10.83 -28.22 2.44
C ALA A 33 -12.18 -27.99 3.13
N ASN A 34 -12.14 -27.35 4.29
CA ASN A 34 -13.27 -26.70 4.92
C ASN A 34 -13.07 -25.18 4.83
N VAL A 35 -13.71 -24.55 3.84
CA VAL A 35 -13.61 -23.10 3.58
C VAL A 35 -14.23 -22.22 4.69
N HIS A 36 -14.88 -22.83 5.68
CA HIS A 36 -15.42 -22.16 6.87
C HIS A 36 -14.55 -22.37 8.13
N ASN A 37 -13.40 -23.04 8.02
CA ASN A 37 -12.53 -23.35 9.17
C ASN A 37 -11.93 -22.11 9.83
N SER A 38 -11.65 -21.07 9.05
CA SER A 38 -11.06 -19.82 9.50
C SER A 38 -11.65 -18.64 8.71
N LYS A 39 -11.30 -17.41 9.09
CA LYS A 39 -11.69 -16.22 8.33
C LYS A 39 -11.16 -16.26 6.90
N GLY A 40 -9.93 -16.71 6.69
CA GLY A 40 -9.28 -16.77 5.39
C GLY A 40 -8.71 -18.15 5.10
N VAL A 41 -9.26 -18.83 4.11
CA VAL A 41 -8.78 -20.14 3.65
C VAL A 41 -8.26 -20.03 2.22
N ALA A 42 -7.00 -20.41 2.01
CA ALA A 42 -6.41 -20.54 0.67
C ALA A 42 -6.43 -22.02 0.28
N VAL A 43 -7.32 -22.39 -0.63
CA VAL A 43 -7.46 -23.79 -1.06
C VAL A 43 -6.53 -24.06 -2.23
N GLU A 44 -5.53 -24.93 -2.04
CA GLU A 44 -4.57 -25.31 -3.08
C GLU A 44 -5.08 -26.43 -3.99
N TYR A 45 -4.57 -26.49 -5.22
CA TYR A 45 -4.95 -27.49 -6.24
C TYR A 45 -6.45 -27.50 -6.52
N PHE A 46 -7.06 -26.31 -6.54
CA PHE A 46 -8.51 -26.14 -6.61
C PHE A 46 -9.02 -26.53 -7.99
N GLN A 47 -9.88 -27.56 -8.05
CA GLN A 47 -10.48 -27.99 -9.31
C GLN A 47 -11.55 -26.99 -9.75
N MET A 48 -11.32 -26.36 -10.89
CA MET A 48 -12.33 -25.50 -11.51
C MET A 48 -13.39 -26.35 -12.22
N GLY A 49 -14.46 -25.70 -12.66
CA GLY A 49 -15.51 -26.30 -13.47
C GLY A 49 -14.99 -26.92 -14.76
N LYS A 50 -15.86 -27.74 -15.36
CA LYS A 50 -15.51 -28.64 -16.47
C LYS A 50 -14.87 -27.87 -17.64
N GLY A 51 -13.64 -28.26 -18.00
CA GLY A 51 -12.91 -27.71 -19.14
C GLY A 51 -12.02 -26.49 -18.84
N VAL A 52 -12.04 -25.98 -17.60
CA VAL A 52 -11.23 -24.82 -17.19
C VAL A 52 -9.85 -25.24 -16.66
N GLY A 53 -9.78 -26.33 -15.90
CA GLY A 53 -8.54 -26.87 -15.34
C GLY A 53 -8.45 -26.74 -13.82
N GLU A 54 -7.24 -26.60 -13.31
CA GLU A 54 -6.93 -26.49 -11.88
C GLU A 54 -6.30 -25.12 -11.62
N ALA A 55 -6.80 -24.41 -10.61
CA ALA A 55 -6.18 -23.18 -10.11
C ALA A 55 -5.19 -23.53 -8.98
N ASP A 56 -4.07 -22.82 -8.91
CA ASP A 56 -3.06 -23.10 -7.89
C ASP A 56 -3.60 -22.82 -6.49
N TYR A 57 -4.28 -21.69 -6.29
CA TYR A 57 -5.08 -21.41 -5.11
C TYR A 57 -6.34 -20.62 -5.41
N ILE A 58 -7.43 -20.95 -4.72
CA ILE A 58 -8.58 -20.06 -4.56
C ILE A 58 -8.63 -19.53 -3.14
N LEU A 59 -8.77 -18.21 -3.01
CA LEU A 59 -8.87 -17.49 -1.75
C LEU A 59 -10.34 -17.38 -1.33
N PHE A 60 -10.67 -17.93 -0.17
CA PHE A 60 -11.98 -17.84 0.48
C PHE A 60 -11.91 -16.95 1.71
N VAL A 61 -12.86 -16.02 1.84
CA VAL A 61 -13.05 -15.21 3.03
C VAL A 61 -14.44 -15.48 3.59
N ASN A 62 -14.50 -15.95 4.84
CA ASN A 62 -15.73 -16.42 5.48
C ASN A 62 -16.52 -17.42 4.61
N GLY A 63 -15.82 -18.33 3.92
CA GLY A 63 -16.39 -19.33 3.02
C GLY A 63 -16.89 -18.81 1.66
N VAL A 64 -16.63 -17.54 1.32
CA VAL A 64 -16.94 -16.97 0.00
C VAL A 64 -15.65 -16.81 -0.79
N ALA A 65 -15.59 -17.36 -2.01
CA ALA A 65 -14.46 -17.16 -2.90
C ALA A 65 -14.36 -15.69 -3.34
N VAL A 66 -13.17 -15.10 -3.15
CA VAL A 66 -12.91 -13.68 -3.44
C VAL A 66 -11.78 -13.47 -4.43
N GLY A 67 -10.87 -14.43 -4.58
CA GLY A 67 -9.69 -14.24 -5.41
C GLY A 67 -8.97 -15.53 -5.79
N VAL A 68 -7.99 -15.40 -6.66
CA VAL A 68 -7.15 -16.49 -7.18
C VAL A 68 -5.68 -16.13 -7.02
N VAL A 69 -4.84 -17.11 -6.71
CA VAL A 69 -3.38 -16.98 -6.75
C VAL A 69 -2.85 -17.95 -7.78
N GLU A 70 -2.10 -17.42 -8.75
CA GLU A 70 -1.42 -18.17 -9.80
C GLU A 70 0.07 -18.27 -9.48
N ALA A 71 0.57 -19.49 -9.27
CA ALA A 71 1.97 -19.77 -9.08
C ALA A 71 2.68 -19.87 -10.44
N LYS A 72 3.83 -19.21 -10.56
CA LYS A 72 4.69 -19.31 -11.75
C LYS A 72 6.05 -19.90 -11.37
N LYS A 73 6.73 -20.48 -12.35
CA LYS A 73 8.10 -20.99 -12.18
C LYS A 73 9.05 -19.84 -11.80
N GLU A 74 10.00 -20.13 -10.93
CA GLU A 74 11.06 -19.18 -10.56
C GLU A 74 11.84 -18.72 -11.80
N GLY A 75 12.15 -17.41 -11.86
CA GLY A 75 12.88 -16.80 -12.99
C GLY A 75 12.01 -16.42 -14.21
N VAL A 76 10.69 -16.67 -14.18
CA VAL A 76 9.77 -16.20 -15.22
C VAL A 76 9.24 -14.80 -14.88
N THR A 77 9.39 -13.87 -15.81
CA THR A 77 8.80 -12.52 -15.73
C THR A 77 7.27 -12.62 -15.69
N LEU A 78 6.65 -11.93 -14.73
CA LEU A 78 5.20 -11.93 -14.51
C LEU A 78 4.44 -10.92 -15.39
N ILE A 79 5.15 -10.12 -16.21
CA ILE A 79 4.56 -9.07 -17.06
C ILE A 79 4.10 -9.67 -18.41
N GLY A 80 2.84 -9.40 -18.81
CA GLY A 80 2.33 -9.70 -20.15
C GLY A 80 1.69 -11.08 -20.35
N LYS A 81 1.35 -11.79 -19.27
CA LYS A 81 0.68 -13.12 -19.31
C LYS A 81 -0.69 -13.15 -18.64
N GLU A 82 -1.41 -12.03 -18.68
CA GLU A 82 -2.76 -11.85 -18.10
C GLU A 82 -3.86 -12.72 -18.77
N THR A 83 -3.51 -13.48 -19.82
CA THR A 83 -4.47 -14.18 -20.69
C THR A 83 -5.07 -15.45 -20.09
N GLN A 84 -4.58 -15.95 -18.94
CA GLN A 84 -5.09 -17.19 -18.33
C GLN A 84 -6.22 -16.96 -17.30
N THR A 85 -6.46 -15.73 -16.84
CA THR A 85 -7.44 -15.44 -15.77
C THR A 85 -8.88 -15.26 -16.27
N LYS A 86 -9.09 -15.04 -17.59
CA LYS A 86 -10.44 -14.96 -18.18
C LYS A 86 -11.16 -16.33 -18.19
N GLY A 87 -10.43 -17.44 -18.22
CA GLY A 87 -11.01 -18.79 -18.26
C GLY A 87 -11.79 -19.19 -17.00
N TYR A 88 -11.48 -18.60 -15.84
CA TYR A 88 -12.17 -18.89 -14.59
C TYR A 88 -13.60 -18.34 -14.52
N ALA A 89 -13.95 -17.36 -15.36
CA ALA A 89 -15.29 -16.76 -15.37
C ALA A 89 -16.38 -17.70 -15.93
N GLU A 90 -16.01 -18.65 -16.79
CA GLU A 90 -16.97 -19.52 -17.51
C GLU A 90 -17.20 -20.87 -16.80
N GLY A 91 -16.41 -21.21 -15.79
CA GLY A 91 -16.52 -22.48 -15.10
C GLY A 91 -16.03 -22.44 -13.66
N PHE A 92 -16.58 -21.56 -12.82
CA PHE A 92 -16.42 -21.72 -11.38
C PHE A 92 -17.39 -22.79 -10.87
N PRO A 93 -16.98 -23.72 -9.97
CA PRO A 93 -17.89 -24.78 -9.54
C PRO A 93 -19.12 -24.25 -8.77
N GLU A 94 -20.32 -24.72 -9.15
CA GLU A 94 -21.60 -24.24 -8.59
C GLU A 94 -21.78 -24.49 -7.08
N ASN A 95 -21.06 -25.48 -6.54
CA ASN A 95 -21.16 -25.87 -5.13
C ASN A 95 -20.40 -24.94 -4.17
N TYR A 96 -19.67 -23.94 -4.68
CA TYR A 96 -18.96 -22.96 -3.88
C TYR A 96 -19.57 -21.56 -4.04
N ARG A 97 -19.74 -20.85 -2.93
CA ARG A 97 -20.14 -19.44 -2.96
C ARG A 97 -18.97 -18.59 -3.45
N HIS A 98 -19.27 -17.60 -4.29
CA HIS A 98 -18.29 -16.64 -4.78
C HIS A 98 -18.88 -15.22 -4.75
N ILE A 99 -18.01 -14.21 -4.62
CA ILE A 99 -18.45 -12.81 -4.53
C ILE A 99 -18.96 -12.27 -5.87
N THR A 100 -18.29 -12.62 -6.97
CA THR A 100 -18.67 -12.32 -8.35
C THR A 100 -17.80 -13.15 -9.28
N LEU A 101 -18.22 -13.30 -10.53
CA LEU A 101 -17.35 -13.82 -11.60
C LEU A 101 -17.11 -12.74 -12.66
N PRO A 102 -15.88 -12.64 -13.22
CA PRO A 102 -14.64 -13.24 -12.70
C PRO A 102 -14.35 -12.80 -11.26
N LEU A 103 -13.63 -13.65 -10.49
CA LEU A 103 -13.19 -13.29 -9.13
C LEU A 103 -12.33 -12.01 -9.19
N PRO A 104 -12.59 -11.01 -8.33
CA PRO A 104 -12.02 -9.67 -8.53
C PRO A 104 -10.55 -9.54 -8.13
N PHE A 105 -10.06 -10.39 -7.23
CA PHE A 105 -8.72 -10.25 -6.66
C PHE A 105 -7.78 -11.31 -7.23
N ILE A 106 -6.80 -10.89 -8.01
CA ILE A 106 -5.89 -11.79 -8.71
C ILE A 106 -4.48 -11.57 -8.18
N TYR A 107 -3.81 -12.66 -7.82
CA TYR A 107 -2.38 -12.67 -7.56
C TYR A 107 -1.64 -13.51 -8.58
N GLU A 108 -0.42 -13.08 -8.90
CA GLU A 108 0.57 -13.86 -9.62
C GLU A 108 1.86 -13.84 -8.82
N SER A 109 2.45 -15.01 -8.57
CA SER A 109 3.69 -15.08 -7.80
C SER A 109 4.62 -16.19 -8.27
N ASN A 110 5.92 -15.91 -8.29
CA ASN A 110 6.97 -16.92 -8.48
C ASN A 110 7.68 -17.27 -7.15
N GLY A 111 7.13 -16.83 -6.02
CA GLY A 111 7.70 -16.95 -4.68
C GLY A 111 8.63 -15.80 -4.27
N ASN A 112 9.38 -15.22 -5.21
CA ASN A 112 10.24 -14.06 -4.94
C ASN A 112 9.46 -12.76 -5.09
N GLU A 113 8.66 -12.64 -6.16
CA GLU A 113 7.77 -11.52 -6.45
C GLU A 113 6.32 -11.91 -6.21
N VAL A 114 5.51 -10.96 -5.72
CA VAL A 114 4.05 -11.08 -5.63
C VAL A 114 3.46 -9.89 -6.37
N ARG A 115 2.60 -10.16 -7.35
CA ARG A 115 1.84 -9.14 -8.06
C ARG A 115 0.37 -9.29 -7.78
N PHE A 116 -0.34 -8.18 -7.71
CA PHE A 116 -1.76 -8.12 -7.43
C PHE A 116 -2.49 -7.22 -8.42
N THR A 117 -3.68 -7.67 -8.81
CA THR A 117 -4.63 -6.94 -9.63
C THR A 117 -5.99 -6.97 -8.96
N ASN A 118 -6.62 -5.80 -8.80
CA ASN A 118 -8.03 -5.68 -8.44
C ASN A 118 -8.85 -5.35 -9.69
N LEU A 119 -9.66 -6.30 -10.16
CA LEU A 119 -10.53 -6.14 -11.33
C LEU A 119 -11.66 -5.13 -11.13
N TRP A 120 -11.93 -4.72 -9.89
CA TRP A 120 -12.89 -3.67 -9.59
C TRP A 120 -12.32 -2.26 -9.69
N ASP A 121 -11.01 -2.10 -9.91
CA ASP A 121 -10.43 -0.80 -10.20
C ASP A 121 -10.93 -0.25 -11.56
N PRO A 122 -10.97 1.08 -11.76
CA PRO A 122 -11.43 1.66 -13.03
C PRO A 122 -10.59 1.23 -14.24
N LYS A 123 -9.30 1.02 -14.01
CA LYS A 123 -8.33 0.50 -14.98
C LYS A 123 -7.48 -0.55 -14.26
N PRO A 124 -7.96 -1.81 -14.18
CA PRO A 124 -7.23 -2.87 -13.49
C PRO A 124 -5.83 -3.02 -14.07
N ARG A 125 -4.83 -2.97 -13.19
CA ARG A 125 -3.41 -3.12 -13.57
C ARG A 125 -2.68 -3.91 -12.50
N SER A 126 -1.90 -4.88 -12.95
CA SER A 126 -1.00 -5.66 -12.09
C SER A 126 0.09 -4.78 -11.51
N ARG A 127 0.18 -4.76 -10.18
CA ARG A 127 1.25 -4.06 -9.44
C ARG A 127 1.96 -5.02 -8.50
N GLU A 128 3.22 -4.76 -8.24
CA GLU A 128 3.98 -5.51 -7.26
C GLU A 128 3.55 -5.13 -5.84
N VAL A 129 3.52 -6.13 -4.95
CA VAL A 129 3.28 -5.96 -3.52
C VAL A 129 4.29 -6.79 -2.74
N PHE A 130 4.67 -6.30 -1.56
CA PHE A 130 5.69 -6.94 -0.75
C PHE A 130 5.25 -8.34 -0.24
N ASN A 131 3.96 -8.50 0.06
CA ASN A 131 3.36 -9.77 0.49
C ASN A 131 1.88 -9.89 0.05
N PHE A 132 1.21 -10.99 0.41
CA PHE A 132 -0.24 -11.09 0.27
C PHE A 132 -0.95 -10.21 1.30
N HIS A 133 -2.09 -9.64 0.89
CA HIS A 133 -3.01 -8.96 1.80
C HIS A 133 -3.68 -9.96 2.74
N LYS A 134 -4.08 -9.49 3.91
CA LYS A 134 -4.76 -10.29 4.92
C LYS A 134 -6.23 -10.59 4.55
N PRO A 135 -6.81 -11.69 5.06
CA PRO A 135 -8.23 -11.98 4.89
C PRO A 135 -9.16 -10.85 5.34
N GLU A 136 -8.83 -10.15 6.43
CA GLU A 136 -9.59 -9.00 6.95
C GLU A 136 -9.69 -7.85 5.94
N THR A 137 -8.66 -7.67 5.12
CA THR A 137 -8.63 -6.62 4.10
C THR A 137 -9.62 -6.92 2.99
N PHE A 138 -9.69 -8.18 2.58
CA PHE A 138 -10.69 -8.63 1.61
C PHE A 138 -12.10 -8.59 2.18
N GLU A 139 -12.29 -8.96 3.44
CA GLU A 139 -13.58 -8.84 4.15
C GLU A 139 -14.11 -7.41 4.10
N GLU A 140 -13.23 -6.40 4.22
CA GLU A 140 -13.63 -5.01 4.09
C GLU A 140 -13.90 -4.61 2.64
N TRP A 141 -13.02 -4.98 1.69
CA TRP A 141 -13.20 -4.62 0.29
C TRP A 141 -14.47 -5.20 -0.34
N ILE A 142 -14.88 -6.42 0.03
CA ILE A 142 -16.10 -7.04 -0.53
C ILE A 142 -17.39 -6.37 -0.06
N LYS A 143 -17.37 -5.55 1.01
CA LYS A 143 -18.51 -4.72 1.41
C LYS A 143 -18.76 -3.55 0.45
N HIS A 144 -17.75 -3.18 -0.32
CA HIS A 144 -17.75 -2.01 -1.20
C HIS A 144 -17.37 -2.38 -2.66
N PRO A 145 -18.15 -3.27 -3.31
CA PRO A 145 -17.82 -3.75 -4.66
C PRO A 145 -17.77 -2.59 -5.65
N LYS A 146 -16.72 -2.56 -6.48
CA LYS A 146 -16.48 -1.50 -7.50
C LYS A 146 -16.31 -0.08 -6.92
N ASP A 147 -16.14 0.06 -5.61
CA ASP A 147 -15.76 1.31 -4.95
C ASP A 147 -14.37 1.19 -4.31
N SER A 148 -13.37 0.80 -5.10
CA SER A 148 -11.98 0.76 -4.62
C SER A 148 -11.42 2.17 -4.37
N LEU A 149 -10.31 2.28 -3.63
CA LEU A 149 -9.60 3.55 -3.43
C LEU A 149 -9.30 4.23 -4.77
N ARG A 150 -8.78 3.48 -5.74
CA ARG A 150 -8.50 3.97 -7.10
C ARG A 150 -9.74 4.51 -7.80
N ASN A 151 -10.91 3.93 -7.59
CA ASN A 151 -12.17 4.44 -8.13
C ASN A 151 -12.66 5.70 -7.42
N ARG A 152 -12.42 5.84 -6.10
CA ARG A 152 -12.77 7.07 -5.39
C ARG A 152 -11.86 8.23 -5.78
N LEU A 153 -10.57 7.96 -5.98
CA LEU A 153 -9.59 8.95 -6.42
C LEU A 153 -9.94 9.61 -7.76
N THR A 154 -10.59 8.90 -8.70
CA THR A 154 -11.02 9.49 -9.99
C THR A 154 -12.19 10.46 -9.86
N LYS A 155 -12.85 10.50 -8.71
CA LYS A 155 -14.06 11.29 -8.45
C LYS A 155 -13.80 12.47 -7.52
N ILE A 156 -12.59 12.63 -7.00
CA ILE A 156 -12.25 13.75 -6.13
C ILE A 156 -12.27 15.04 -6.99
N PRO A 157 -13.11 16.04 -6.65
CA PRO A 157 -13.12 17.32 -7.35
C PRO A 157 -11.84 18.11 -7.05
N CYS A 158 -11.58 19.18 -7.82
CA CYS A 158 -10.51 20.11 -7.49
C CYS A 158 -10.67 20.64 -6.05
N VAL A 159 -9.53 20.90 -5.40
CA VAL A 159 -9.52 21.48 -4.06
C VAL A 159 -10.16 22.86 -4.11
N ASP A 160 -11.07 23.13 -3.16
CA ASP A 160 -11.71 24.43 -2.99
C ASP A 160 -11.38 24.95 -1.60
N ASN A 161 -10.24 25.64 -1.50
CA ASN A 161 -9.84 26.31 -0.27
C ASN A 161 -9.23 27.68 -0.57
N LYS A 162 -10.01 28.73 -0.32
CA LYS A 162 -9.61 30.13 -0.54
C LYS A 162 -8.41 30.60 0.29
N LYS A 163 -8.00 29.84 1.32
CA LYS A 163 -6.79 30.13 2.12
C LYS A 163 -5.50 29.66 1.42
N LEU A 164 -5.59 28.82 0.39
CA LEU A 164 -4.43 28.34 -0.35
C LEU A 164 -3.89 29.41 -1.30
N ARG A 165 -2.56 29.47 -1.43
CA ARG A 165 -1.94 30.15 -2.57
C ARG A 165 -2.20 29.35 -3.84
N LYS A 166 -2.28 30.04 -4.99
CA LYS A 166 -2.46 29.41 -6.32
C LYS A 166 -1.49 28.24 -6.56
N VAL A 167 -0.22 28.41 -6.18
CA VAL A 167 0.80 27.36 -6.32
C VAL A 167 0.48 26.11 -5.48
N GLN A 168 -0.11 26.26 -4.29
CA GLN A 168 -0.49 25.14 -3.43
C GLN A 168 -1.74 24.45 -3.96
N GLU A 169 -2.71 25.23 -4.44
CA GLU A 169 -3.92 24.71 -5.09
C GLU A 169 -3.58 23.89 -6.34
N GLU A 170 -2.71 24.43 -7.20
CA GLU A 170 -2.22 23.74 -8.40
C GLU A 170 -1.47 22.46 -8.04
N ALA A 171 -0.60 22.48 -7.02
CA ALA A 171 0.12 21.29 -6.55
C ALA A 171 -0.84 20.17 -6.14
N ILE A 172 -1.86 20.51 -5.34
CA ILE A 172 -2.86 19.54 -4.85
C ILE A 172 -3.66 18.98 -6.03
N ASN A 173 -4.14 19.83 -6.93
CA ASN A 173 -4.93 19.38 -8.08
C ASN A 173 -4.11 18.50 -9.03
N ASN A 174 -2.82 18.81 -9.24
CA ASN A 174 -1.93 17.98 -10.04
C ASN A 174 -1.65 16.63 -9.36
N LEU A 175 -1.46 16.62 -8.04
CA LEU A 175 -1.34 15.39 -7.26
C LEU A 175 -2.60 14.53 -7.36
N LEU A 176 -3.78 15.10 -7.14
CA LEU A 176 -5.07 14.40 -7.27
C LEU A 176 -5.27 13.82 -8.67
N SER A 177 -4.92 14.58 -9.72
CA SER A 177 -4.95 14.11 -11.11
C SER A 177 -3.98 12.95 -11.35
N SER A 178 -2.78 12.99 -10.76
CA SER A 178 -1.80 11.91 -10.85
C SER A 178 -2.27 10.64 -10.13
N LEU A 179 -2.85 10.79 -8.94
CA LEU A 179 -3.44 9.71 -8.15
C LEU A 179 -4.66 9.08 -8.85
N ALA A 180 -5.52 9.90 -9.49
CA ALA A 180 -6.65 9.44 -10.30
C ALA A 180 -6.21 8.61 -11.52
N LYS A 181 -5.03 8.90 -12.08
CA LYS A 181 -4.39 8.09 -13.13
C LYS A 181 -3.70 6.84 -12.57
N ASP A 182 -3.76 6.64 -11.26
CA ASP A 182 -3.10 5.57 -10.52
C ASP A 182 -1.59 5.53 -10.83
N SER A 183 -0.97 6.72 -10.76
CA SER A 183 0.48 6.86 -10.71
C SER A 183 0.96 6.60 -9.28
N PRO A 184 1.65 5.47 -9.01
CA PRO A 184 1.94 5.03 -7.63
C PRO A 184 2.96 5.91 -6.91
N ARG A 185 3.70 6.75 -7.64
CA ARG A 185 4.74 7.62 -7.08
C ARG A 185 4.63 8.98 -7.73
N SER A 186 4.45 10.03 -6.94
CA SER A 186 4.35 11.41 -7.41
C SER A 186 5.34 12.30 -6.66
N LEU A 187 6.01 13.21 -7.38
CA LEU A 187 6.99 14.13 -6.80
C LEU A 187 6.53 15.58 -7.01
N VAL A 188 6.59 16.36 -5.94
CA VAL A 188 6.37 17.81 -5.98
C VAL A 188 7.67 18.53 -5.60
N GLN A 189 8.13 19.38 -6.50
CA GLN A 189 9.25 20.29 -6.26
C GLN A 189 8.71 21.67 -5.89
N MET A 190 8.93 22.08 -4.64
CA MET A 190 8.51 23.38 -4.13
C MET A 190 9.58 24.00 -3.24
N ALA A 191 9.94 25.25 -3.50
CA ALA A 191 10.89 26.03 -2.71
C ALA A 191 10.58 26.02 -1.20
N THR A 192 11.61 26.06 -0.34
CA THR A 192 11.42 26.17 1.12
C THR A 192 10.64 27.45 1.47
N GLY A 193 9.70 27.36 2.41
CA GLY A 193 8.81 28.49 2.76
C GLY A 193 7.57 28.66 1.85
N SER A 194 7.43 27.85 0.80
CA SER A 194 6.22 27.79 -0.04
C SER A 194 5.01 27.12 0.63
N GLY A 195 5.13 26.73 1.91
CA GLY A 195 4.03 26.16 2.69
C GLY A 195 3.70 24.73 2.29
N LYS A 196 4.73 23.88 2.14
CA LYS A 196 4.60 22.45 1.82
C LYS A 196 3.74 21.71 2.84
N THR A 197 3.95 21.96 4.14
CA THR A 197 3.16 21.33 5.21
C THR A 197 1.68 21.71 5.12
N LEU A 198 1.36 23.00 4.95
CA LEU A 198 -0.03 23.44 4.76
C LEU A 198 -0.68 22.78 3.52
N MET A 199 0.06 22.70 2.42
CA MET A 199 -0.39 22.01 1.20
C MET A 199 -0.66 20.52 1.47
N ALA A 200 0.25 19.85 2.18
CA ALA A 200 0.13 18.44 2.49
C ALA A 200 -1.02 18.13 3.47
N VAL A 201 -1.28 18.99 4.46
CA VAL A 201 -2.45 18.85 5.36
C VAL A 201 -3.76 18.99 4.57
N ASN A 202 -3.84 19.94 3.63
CA ASN A 202 -5.00 20.05 2.74
C ASN A 202 -5.17 18.81 1.87
N LEU A 203 -4.07 18.28 1.29
CA LEU A 203 -4.13 17.03 0.54
C LEU A 203 -4.62 15.87 1.41
N CYS A 204 -4.12 15.72 2.63
CA CYS A 204 -4.60 14.69 3.56
C CYS A 204 -6.11 14.81 3.80
N ASN A 205 -6.62 16.03 4.00
CA ASN A 205 -8.05 16.29 4.15
C ASN A 205 -8.85 15.82 2.93
N GLU A 206 -8.42 16.17 1.72
CA GLU A 206 -9.07 15.74 0.47
C GLU A 206 -9.06 14.21 0.31
N LEU A 207 -7.94 13.56 0.62
CA LEU A 207 -7.79 12.10 0.53
C LEU A 207 -8.66 11.38 1.57
N ILE A 208 -8.79 11.92 2.79
CA ILE A 208 -9.62 11.33 3.85
C ILE A 208 -11.11 11.57 3.56
N GLU A 209 -11.52 12.82 3.36
CA GLU A 209 -12.94 13.18 3.27
C GLU A 209 -13.57 12.76 1.94
N LYS A 210 -12.85 12.94 0.83
CA LYS A 210 -13.38 12.65 -0.52
C LYS A 210 -12.88 11.32 -1.05
N GLY A 211 -11.61 10.97 -0.76
CA GLY A 211 -11.02 9.69 -1.14
C GLY A 211 -11.37 8.53 -0.21
N LYS A 212 -11.92 8.80 0.98
CA LYS A 212 -12.15 7.82 2.05
C LYS A 212 -10.89 7.02 2.38
N ALA A 213 -9.75 7.70 2.45
CA ALA A 213 -8.51 7.08 2.90
C ALA A 213 -8.70 6.47 4.29
N LYS A 214 -8.30 5.21 4.43
CA LYS A 214 -8.24 4.49 5.70
C LYS A 214 -7.21 5.16 6.60
N ARG A 215 -5.98 5.31 6.11
CA ARG A 215 -4.86 5.88 6.87
C ARG A 215 -3.75 6.45 5.98
N ILE A 216 -3.15 7.54 6.41
CA ILE A 216 -2.01 8.21 5.76
C ILE A 216 -0.80 8.16 6.69
N LEU A 217 0.36 7.79 6.17
CA LEU A 217 1.66 7.94 6.83
C LEU A 217 2.33 9.23 6.35
N PHE A 218 2.67 10.12 7.28
CA PHE A 218 3.43 11.33 7.03
C PHE A 218 4.84 11.18 7.59
N LEU A 219 5.81 11.04 6.69
CA LEU A 219 7.22 10.86 7.03
C LEU A 219 7.95 12.20 7.12
N VAL A 220 8.66 12.36 8.24
CA VAL A 220 9.55 13.49 8.51
C VAL A 220 10.99 12.99 8.73
N ASP A 221 11.96 13.87 8.52
CA ASP A 221 13.39 13.52 8.65
C ASP A 221 13.82 13.22 10.11
N ARG A 222 13.18 13.87 11.08
CA ARG A 222 13.54 13.79 12.51
C ARG A 222 12.35 14.13 13.40
N PHE A 223 12.39 13.68 14.64
CA PHE A 223 11.24 13.73 15.56
C PHE A 223 10.68 15.14 15.80
N ASN A 224 11.54 16.15 15.97
CA ASN A 224 11.10 17.53 16.21
C ASN A 224 10.34 18.16 15.02
N LEU A 225 10.62 17.74 13.79
CA LEU A 225 9.83 18.12 12.61
C LEU A 225 8.47 17.43 12.62
N GLY A 226 8.40 16.24 13.22
CA GLY A 226 7.14 15.55 13.49
C GLY A 226 6.26 16.32 14.46
N GLU A 227 6.83 16.87 15.54
CA GLU A 227 6.09 17.72 16.49
C GLU A 227 5.56 18.99 15.81
N GLN A 228 6.37 19.61 14.96
CA GLN A 228 5.93 20.78 14.17
C GLN A 228 4.79 20.41 13.21
N THR A 229 4.88 19.26 12.55
CA THR A 229 3.84 18.77 11.64
C THR A 229 2.55 18.44 12.41
N GLU A 230 2.65 17.80 13.58
CA GLU A 230 1.51 17.53 14.47
C GLU A 230 0.80 18.83 14.86
N GLN A 231 1.55 19.89 15.18
CA GLN A 231 1.01 21.20 15.49
C GLN A 231 0.30 21.87 14.30
N GLU A 232 0.82 21.70 13.08
CA GLU A 232 0.18 22.19 11.86
C GLU A 232 -1.16 21.50 11.61
N PHE A 233 -1.24 20.18 11.81
CA PHE A 233 -2.51 19.44 11.75
C PHE A 233 -3.52 19.92 12.82
N GLN A 234 -3.08 20.17 14.06
CA GLN A 234 -3.94 20.68 15.13
C GLN A 234 -4.51 22.07 14.82
N ASN A 235 -3.72 22.91 14.17
CA ASN A 235 -4.12 24.28 13.85
C ASN A 235 -4.96 24.38 12.56
N PHE A 236 -4.91 23.37 11.69
CA PHE A 236 -5.65 23.36 10.43
C PHE A 236 -7.16 23.32 10.64
N GLU A 237 -7.85 24.29 10.03
CA GLU A 237 -9.31 24.34 9.97
C GLU A 237 -9.79 23.71 8.67
N VAL A 238 -10.72 22.77 8.80
CA VAL A 238 -11.29 22.07 7.65
C VAL A 238 -12.16 23.04 6.85
N PRO A 239 -11.85 23.29 5.56
CA PRO A 239 -12.61 24.22 4.73
C PRO A 239 -14.08 23.82 4.63
N GLY A 240 -14.98 24.79 4.84
CA GLY A 240 -16.44 24.57 4.77
C GLY A 240 -17.07 23.99 6.05
N ASP A 241 -16.31 23.33 6.92
CA ASP A 241 -16.80 22.79 8.20
C ASP A 241 -16.53 23.75 9.37
N GLY A 242 -15.32 24.31 9.43
CA GLY A 242 -14.91 25.26 10.47
C GLY A 242 -14.30 24.64 11.73
N ARG A 243 -14.47 23.33 11.95
CA ARG A 243 -13.75 22.58 13.00
C ARG A 243 -12.28 22.37 12.66
N LYS A 244 -11.47 22.08 13.69
CA LYS A 244 -10.06 21.71 13.50
C LYS A 244 -9.95 20.28 12.96
N PHE A 245 -8.92 19.99 12.17
CA PHE A 245 -8.69 18.65 11.62
C PHE A 245 -8.69 17.57 12.70
N THR A 246 -8.00 17.85 13.81
CA THR A 246 -7.84 16.91 14.93
C THR A 246 -9.10 16.70 15.74
N GLU A 247 -10.14 17.52 15.53
CA GLU A 247 -11.48 17.29 16.09
C GLU A 247 -12.27 16.27 15.25
N LEU A 248 -11.91 16.08 13.98
CA LEU A 248 -12.57 15.13 13.06
C LEU A 248 -11.79 13.83 12.91
N HIS A 249 -10.46 13.93 12.95
CA HIS A 249 -9.56 12.84 12.57
C HIS A 249 -8.41 12.74 13.56
N ASN A 250 -8.16 11.55 14.06
CA ASN A 250 -7.01 11.34 14.94
C ASN A 250 -5.71 11.45 14.15
N VAL A 251 -4.85 12.35 14.60
CA VAL A 251 -3.47 12.52 14.14
C VAL A 251 -2.57 12.06 15.27
N HIS A 252 -1.63 11.18 14.97
CA HIS A 252 -0.76 10.57 15.98
C HIS A 252 0.70 10.63 15.53
N LEU A 253 1.50 11.45 16.21
CA LEU A 253 2.95 11.35 16.12
C LEU A 253 3.45 10.12 16.90
N LEU A 254 3.98 9.14 16.16
CA LEU A 254 4.37 7.84 16.69
C LEU A 254 5.59 7.98 17.63
N ARG A 255 5.36 7.67 18.91
CA ARG A 255 6.39 7.60 19.96
C ARG A 255 6.73 6.17 20.40
N SER A 256 6.01 5.19 19.84
CA SER A 256 6.17 3.76 20.08
C SER A 256 5.75 2.99 18.82
N ASN A 257 5.98 1.68 18.77
CA ASN A 257 5.61 0.86 17.59
C ASN A 257 4.12 0.49 17.53
N LYS A 258 3.24 1.38 17.99
CA LYS A 258 1.79 1.15 18.08
C LYS A 258 1.02 2.18 17.28
N ILE A 259 0.16 1.68 16.39
CA ILE A 259 -0.85 2.45 15.66
C ILE A 259 -2.21 2.03 16.21
N LYS A 260 -3.11 2.99 16.42
CA LYS A 260 -4.51 2.69 16.76
C LYS A 260 -5.33 2.58 15.49
N ASP A 261 -6.35 1.74 15.49
CA ASP A 261 -7.27 1.60 14.36
C ASP A 261 -7.98 2.92 14.00
N SER A 262 -8.18 3.79 14.99
CA SER A 262 -8.79 5.10 14.84
C SER A 262 -7.85 6.17 14.28
N ASP A 263 -6.55 5.91 14.17
CA ASP A 263 -5.56 6.87 13.67
C ASP A 263 -5.72 7.04 12.16
N LYS A 264 -6.02 8.27 11.72
CA LYS A 264 -6.18 8.63 10.30
C LYS A 264 -4.89 9.14 9.68
N VAL A 265 -4.08 9.85 10.45
CA VAL A 265 -2.75 10.30 10.05
C VAL A 265 -1.74 9.84 11.10
N CYS A 266 -0.75 9.06 10.68
CA CYS A 266 0.40 8.71 11.51
C CYS A 266 1.58 9.56 11.07
N ILE A 267 2.16 10.34 11.97
CA ILE A 267 3.39 11.11 11.71
C ILE A 267 4.55 10.31 12.29
N ALA A 268 5.60 10.07 11.52
CA ALA A 268 6.73 9.26 11.98
C ALA A 268 8.04 9.61 11.27
N THR A 269 9.16 9.22 11.87
CA THR A 269 10.43 9.11 11.16
C THR A 269 10.49 7.79 10.39
N ILE A 270 11.33 7.71 9.36
CA ILE A 270 11.52 6.46 8.61
C ILE A 270 12.17 5.36 9.49
N GLN A 271 12.98 5.76 10.46
CA GLN A 271 13.58 4.90 11.48
C GLN A 271 12.53 4.28 12.38
N ARG A 272 11.53 5.07 12.82
CA ARG A 272 10.38 4.55 13.58
C ARG A 272 9.62 3.51 12.77
N VAL A 273 9.34 3.79 11.49
CA VAL A 273 8.66 2.81 10.63
C VAL A 273 9.49 1.53 10.45
N TYR A 274 10.80 1.64 10.24
CA TYR A 274 11.67 0.45 10.20
C TYR A 274 11.68 -0.33 11.52
N SER A 275 11.69 0.37 12.66
CA SER A 275 11.64 -0.25 13.98
C SER A 275 10.34 -1.06 14.16
N MET A 276 9.22 -0.52 13.67
CA MET A 276 7.93 -1.21 13.63
C MET A 276 7.97 -2.45 12.74
N ILE A 277 8.48 -2.34 11.51
CA ILE A 277 8.57 -3.48 10.60
C ILE A 277 9.50 -4.56 11.20
N SER A 278 10.65 -4.18 11.73
CA SER A 278 11.62 -5.12 12.33
C SER A 278 11.17 -5.71 13.67
N GLY A 279 10.11 -5.17 14.30
CA GLY A 279 9.62 -5.58 15.60
C GLY A 279 10.55 -5.19 16.76
N LYS A 280 11.51 -4.29 16.52
CA LYS A 280 12.45 -3.79 17.53
C LYS A 280 11.98 -2.41 17.96
N GLU A 281 11.79 -2.20 19.26
CA GLU A 281 11.48 -0.86 19.77
C GLU A 281 12.65 0.09 19.55
N LEU A 282 12.31 1.35 19.29
CA LEU A 282 13.25 2.45 19.11
C LEU A 282 13.00 3.50 20.19
N ASP A 283 14.06 3.96 20.84
CA ASP A 283 13.96 5.08 21.78
C ASP A 283 13.81 6.39 20.99
N VAL A 284 12.85 7.23 21.39
CA VAL A 284 12.56 8.52 20.73
C VAL A 284 13.78 9.45 20.75
N THR A 285 14.67 9.33 21.74
CA THR A 285 15.91 10.12 21.80
C THR A 285 16.86 9.80 20.64
N GLU A 286 16.81 8.59 20.09
CA GLU A 286 17.58 8.19 18.91
C GLU A 286 17.02 8.80 17.61
N GLU A 287 15.76 9.25 17.63
CA GLU A 287 15.05 9.89 16.51
C GLU A 287 15.24 11.41 16.44
N GLN A 288 15.91 12.01 17.43
CA GLN A 288 16.21 13.44 17.42
C GLN A 288 17.31 13.80 16.41
N LYS A 289 18.18 12.84 16.09
CA LYS A 289 19.25 13.00 15.10
C LYS A 289 18.68 12.72 13.71
N SER A 290 19.07 13.51 12.71
CA SER A 290 18.73 13.18 11.33
C SER A 290 19.32 11.82 10.99
N GLY A 291 18.54 10.95 10.34
CA GLY A 291 19.00 9.64 9.89
C GLY A 291 20.19 9.71 8.93
N PHE A 292 20.40 10.89 8.32
CA PHE A 292 21.53 11.20 7.47
C PHE A 292 22.85 11.45 8.23
N GLU A 293 22.79 11.95 9.47
CA GLU A 293 23.99 12.23 10.28
C GLU A 293 24.52 10.98 10.99
N GLN A 294 23.68 9.97 11.18
CA GLN A 294 24.14 8.66 11.64
C GLN A 294 24.85 7.97 10.47
N LYS A 295 26.12 7.58 10.67
CA LYS A 295 26.89 6.71 9.75
C LYS A 295 26.26 5.31 9.71
N PHE A 296 25.06 5.18 9.16
CA PHE A 296 24.53 3.89 8.78
C PHE A 296 25.41 3.31 7.67
N SER A 297 25.68 2.02 7.75
CA SER A 297 26.42 1.31 6.71
C SER A 297 25.79 1.60 5.34
N SER A 298 26.59 1.72 4.29
CA SER A 298 26.11 1.92 2.90
C SER A 298 25.26 0.77 2.33
N LYS A 299 24.98 -0.27 3.14
CA LYS A 299 24.13 -1.39 2.77
C LYS A 299 22.66 -1.10 3.10
N PRO A 300 21.73 -1.34 2.17
CA PRO A 300 20.28 -1.25 2.43
C PRO A 300 19.89 -2.04 3.67
N VAL A 301 18.91 -1.54 4.46
CA VAL A 301 18.33 -2.36 5.53
C VAL A 301 17.51 -3.49 4.91
N GLU A 302 17.68 -4.71 5.43
CA GLU A 302 16.86 -5.85 5.03
C GLU A 302 15.49 -5.74 5.70
N VAL A 303 14.44 -5.71 4.89
CA VAL A 303 13.06 -5.66 5.38
C VAL A 303 12.42 -7.04 5.22
N LYS A 304 11.75 -7.52 6.27
CA LYS A 304 10.97 -8.76 6.27
C LYS A 304 9.51 -8.45 6.59
N TYR A 305 8.61 -9.30 6.09
CA TYR A 305 7.18 -9.12 6.35
C TYR A 305 6.89 -9.23 7.85
N ASN A 306 6.14 -8.26 8.37
CA ASN A 306 5.68 -8.27 9.75
C ASN A 306 4.15 -8.23 9.76
N ALA A 307 3.53 -9.31 10.21
CA ALA A 307 2.08 -9.40 10.26
C ALA A 307 1.43 -8.35 11.19
N ASN A 308 2.16 -7.78 12.16
CA ASN A 308 1.64 -6.70 13.02
C ASN A 308 1.60 -5.34 12.31
N LEU A 309 2.28 -5.22 11.16
CA LEU A 309 2.25 -4.04 10.33
C LEU A 309 2.03 -4.49 8.88
N PRO A 310 0.79 -4.85 8.49
CA PRO A 310 0.52 -5.40 7.17
C PRO A 310 0.84 -4.42 6.03
N ILE A 311 0.95 -4.90 4.79
CA ILE A 311 1.34 -4.06 3.65
C ILE A 311 0.27 -3.01 3.32
N GLU A 312 -0.98 -3.29 3.67
CA GLU A 312 -2.16 -2.44 3.49
C GLU A 312 -2.47 -1.53 4.70
N GLU A 313 -1.49 -1.32 5.59
CA GLU A 313 -1.66 -0.49 6.78
C GLU A 313 -1.93 0.98 6.43
N PHE A 314 -1.34 1.45 5.32
CA PHE A 314 -1.43 2.82 4.82
C PHE A 314 -1.88 2.83 3.35
N ASP A 315 -2.80 3.72 3.01
CA ASP A 315 -3.20 3.97 1.62
C ASP A 315 -2.24 4.95 0.93
N PHE A 316 -1.68 5.89 1.70
CA PHE A 316 -0.79 6.94 1.20
C PHE A 316 0.41 7.11 2.13
N ILE A 317 1.56 7.36 1.54
CA ILE A 317 2.78 7.76 2.24
C ILE A 317 3.23 9.10 1.68
N ILE A 318 3.23 10.14 2.50
CA ILE A 318 3.77 11.46 2.18
C ILE A 318 5.15 11.56 2.82
N VAL A 319 6.17 11.89 2.03
CA VAL A 319 7.55 12.04 2.51
C VAL A 319 7.97 13.48 2.38
N ASP A 320 8.10 14.18 3.51
CA ASP A 320 8.65 15.53 3.53
C ASP A 320 10.19 15.50 3.42
N GLU A 321 10.74 16.49 2.74
CA GLU A 321 12.15 16.56 2.35
C GLU A 321 12.69 15.23 1.80
N CYS A 322 11.96 14.65 0.86
CA CYS A 322 12.13 13.28 0.39
C CYS A 322 13.51 12.99 -0.21
N HIS A 323 14.25 14.02 -0.63
CA HIS A 323 15.64 13.90 -1.06
C HIS A 323 16.60 13.47 0.06
N ARG A 324 16.20 13.55 1.34
CA ARG A 324 17.01 13.12 2.49
C ARG A 324 16.65 11.72 2.95
N SER A 325 15.36 11.38 2.94
CA SER A 325 14.83 10.17 3.57
C SER A 325 14.82 8.93 2.68
N ILE A 326 14.94 9.08 1.35
CA ILE A 326 14.70 7.98 0.39
C ILE A 326 15.98 7.19 0.05
N TYR A 327 17.18 7.72 0.31
CA TYR A 327 18.39 7.17 -0.29
C TYR A 327 18.95 5.91 0.36
N ASN A 328 19.10 4.88 -0.49
CA ASN A 328 19.80 3.58 -0.37
C ASN A 328 19.49 2.72 0.85
N LEU A 329 19.44 3.31 2.05
CA LEU A 329 19.15 2.62 3.29
C LEU A 329 17.67 2.23 3.37
N TRP A 330 16.77 3.19 3.14
CA TRP A 330 15.35 3.06 3.50
C TRP A 330 14.39 2.70 2.36
N MET A 331 14.90 2.52 1.14
CA MET A 331 14.07 2.24 -0.04
C MET A 331 13.14 1.04 0.18
N GLN A 332 13.65 -0.03 0.78
CA GLN A 332 12.84 -1.23 1.10
C GLN A 332 11.72 -0.97 2.11
N VAL A 333 11.88 0.03 3.00
CA VAL A 333 10.84 0.42 3.96
C VAL A 333 9.70 1.13 3.25
N LEU A 334 10.00 1.96 2.25
CA LEU A 334 9.00 2.64 1.43
C LEU A 334 8.30 1.69 0.46
N ASP A 335 9.03 0.69 -0.06
CA ASP A 335 8.50 -0.35 -0.96
C ASP A 335 7.72 -1.45 -0.22
N TYR A 336 7.72 -1.42 1.12
CA TYR A 336 7.01 -2.39 1.95
C TYR A 336 5.49 -2.31 1.83
N PHE A 337 4.94 -1.09 1.78
CA PHE A 337 3.51 -0.86 1.81
C PHE A 337 2.90 -0.82 0.41
N ASP A 338 1.70 -1.36 0.27
CA ASP A 338 0.86 -1.20 -0.93
C ASP A 338 0.15 0.15 -0.89
N ALA A 339 0.93 1.23 -1.04
CA ALA A 339 0.48 2.61 -0.89
C ALA A 339 0.92 3.50 -2.05
N HIS A 340 0.20 4.59 -2.30
CA HIS A 340 0.68 5.66 -3.17
C HIS A 340 1.71 6.52 -2.42
N LEU A 341 2.89 6.72 -3.02
CA LEU A 341 3.96 7.54 -2.46
C LEU A 341 3.96 8.96 -3.04
N ILE A 342 4.03 9.96 -2.17
CA ILE A 342 4.06 11.38 -2.53
C ILE A 342 5.30 11.99 -1.90
N GLY A 343 6.27 12.39 -2.72
CA GLY A 343 7.49 13.06 -2.28
C GLY A 343 7.33 14.58 -2.36
N LEU A 344 7.71 15.26 -1.27
CA LEU A 344 7.81 16.72 -1.23
C LEU A 344 9.29 17.10 -1.05
N THR A 345 9.80 17.99 -1.89
CA THR A 345 11.19 18.44 -1.77
C THR A 345 11.39 19.80 -2.42
N ALA A 346 12.35 20.59 -1.93
CA ALA A 346 12.78 21.80 -2.62
C ALA A 346 13.84 21.52 -3.71
N THR A 347 14.65 20.48 -3.51
CA THR A 347 15.86 20.23 -4.29
C THR A 347 15.92 18.75 -4.69
N PRO A 348 15.14 18.31 -5.70
CA PRO A 348 15.21 16.94 -6.16
C PRO A 348 16.53 16.71 -6.91
N SER A 349 17.23 15.63 -6.58
CA SER A 349 18.35 15.14 -7.40
C SER A 349 17.84 14.14 -8.44
N SER A 350 18.66 13.84 -9.45
CA SER A 350 18.28 12.92 -10.55
C SER A 350 17.81 11.56 -10.05
N SER A 351 18.43 11.04 -8.99
CA SER A 351 18.03 9.77 -8.39
C SER A 351 16.68 9.86 -7.68
N THR A 352 16.31 11.02 -7.13
CA THR A 352 14.99 11.25 -6.49
C THR A 352 13.94 11.21 -7.57
N ILE A 353 14.17 11.95 -8.66
CA ILE A 353 13.29 11.98 -9.83
C ILE A 353 13.10 10.55 -10.38
N GLY A 354 14.20 9.79 -10.50
CA GLY A 354 14.17 8.38 -10.92
C GLY A 354 13.34 7.48 -9.99
N PHE A 355 13.50 7.62 -8.67
CA PHE A 355 12.71 6.85 -7.69
C PHE A 355 11.20 7.13 -7.82
N PHE A 356 10.82 8.38 -8.09
CA PHE A 356 9.44 8.78 -8.38
C PHE A 356 9.03 8.58 -9.85
N LYS A 357 9.77 7.74 -10.60
CA LYS A 357 9.47 7.35 -11.99
C LYS A 357 9.30 8.54 -12.93
N SER A 358 10.06 9.62 -12.71
CA SER A 358 9.97 10.87 -13.45
C SER A 358 8.58 11.52 -13.44
N ASN A 359 7.72 11.15 -12.50
CA ASN A 359 6.40 11.76 -12.31
C ASN A 359 6.52 13.01 -11.42
N LEU A 360 7.23 14.02 -11.94
CA LEU A 360 7.28 15.36 -11.36
C LEU A 360 5.97 16.07 -11.70
N VAL A 361 5.04 16.13 -10.73
CA VAL A 361 3.69 16.66 -10.98
C VAL A 361 3.61 18.17 -10.85
N MET A 362 4.62 18.78 -10.24
CA MET A 362 4.76 20.23 -10.16
C MET A 362 6.21 20.61 -9.93
N GLU A 363 6.64 21.67 -10.60
CA GLU A 363 7.88 22.38 -10.33
C GLU A 363 7.58 23.85 -10.06
N TYR A 364 7.98 24.31 -8.88
CA TYR A 364 7.94 25.72 -8.52
C TYR A 364 9.30 26.16 -7.98
N GLY A 365 10.13 26.65 -8.90
CA GLY A 365 11.34 27.40 -8.61
C GLY A 365 11.02 28.83 -8.18
N HIS A 366 11.98 29.47 -7.50
CA HIS A 366 11.87 30.80 -6.88
C HIS A 366 11.27 31.90 -7.76
#